data_AF-A0A0D8L5F6-F1
#
_entry.id   AF-A0A0D8L5F6-F1
#
_cell.length_a   1.000
_cell.length_b   1.000
_cell.length_c   1.000
_cell.angle_alpha   90.00
_cell.angle_beta   90.00
_cell.angle_gamma   90.00
#
_symmetry.space_group_name_H-M   'P 1'
#
loop_
_entity.id
_entity.type
_entity.pdbx_description
1 polymer ?
#
loop_
_entity_poly.entity_id
_entity_poly.type
_entity_poly.pdbx_seq_one_letter_code
_entity_poly.pdbx_strand_id
1 'polypeptide(L)'
;AAQARRAFTFPRPMTDRPGLDFSFSGLKTFAANTIHQNDDSDQTKADIARAFEDAVVDTLVIKCKRALEQTGFKRLVMAGGVSANRTLRERMAQTLQKLGGEAFYARPELCTDNGAMIALAGMIRFKGGMRSELGVTVRPRWPLAELPPLDK
;
A
#
# COMPACT_ATOMS: atom_id res chain seq x y z
N ALA A 1 -6.53 17.78 25.96
CA ALA A 1 -6.83 17.02 24.73
C ALA A 1 -6.80 15.55 25.09
N ALA A 2 -7.91 14.83 24.94
CA ALA A 2 -7.99 13.42 25.30
C ALA A 2 -7.05 12.63 24.39
N GLN A 3 -5.96 12.12 24.97
CA GLN A 3 -5.06 11.20 24.32
C GLN A 3 -5.87 9.93 24.06
N ALA A 4 -6.25 9.69 22.80
CA ALA A 4 -7.07 8.54 22.42
C ALA A 4 -6.40 7.27 22.98
N ARG A 5 -7.05 6.68 23.99
CA ARG A 5 -6.60 5.47 24.64
C ARG A 5 -6.69 4.37 23.57
N ARG A 6 -5.57 3.83 23.10
CA ARG A 6 -5.58 2.71 22.15
C ARG A 6 -6.22 1.50 22.85
N ALA A 7 -7.50 1.26 22.61
CA ALA A 7 -8.24 0.15 23.23
C ALA A 7 -7.71 -1.22 22.78
N PHE A 8 -7.26 -1.34 21.52
CA PHE A 8 -6.76 -2.58 20.96
C PHE A 8 -5.39 -2.40 20.28
N THR A 9 -4.56 -3.45 20.32
CA THR A 9 -3.25 -3.49 19.64
C THR A 9 -3.15 -4.74 18.78
N PHE A 10 -3.23 -4.56 17.46
CA PHE A 10 -3.07 -5.63 16.48
C PHE A 10 -1.59 -5.94 16.22
N PRO A 11 -1.22 -7.18 15.85
CA PRO A 11 0.16 -7.48 15.48
C PRO A 11 0.56 -6.74 14.19
N ARG A 12 1.87 -6.52 14.00
CA ARG A 12 2.45 -6.03 12.74
C ARG A 12 3.22 -7.19 12.07
N PRO A 13 2.57 -8.01 11.25
CA PRO A 13 3.15 -9.29 10.81
C PRO A 13 4.43 -9.09 9.99
N MET A 14 5.37 -10.02 10.14
CA MET A 14 6.64 -10.04 9.39
C MET A 14 7.52 -8.79 9.60
N THR A 15 7.29 -8.02 10.67
CA THR A 15 8.14 -6.88 11.06
C THR A 15 9.21 -7.25 12.08
N ASP A 16 9.09 -8.42 12.71
CA ASP A 16 10.03 -9.02 13.66
C ASP A 16 11.29 -9.63 13.01
N ARG A 17 11.27 -9.80 11.69
CA ARG A 17 12.31 -10.45 10.90
C ARG A 17 12.72 -9.60 9.69
N PRO A 18 13.92 -9.80 9.11
CA PRO A 18 14.34 -9.10 7.89
C PRO A 18 13.46 -9.46 6.68
N GLY A 19 13.60 -8.71 5.59
CA GLY A 19 12.89 -8.95 4.33
C GLY A 19 11.72 -8.00 4.07
N LEU A 20 11.26 -8.01 2.83
CA LEU A 20 10.26 -7.09 2.28
C LEU A 20 8.89 -7.74 2.02
N ASP A 21 8.76 -9.04 2.26
CA ASP A 21 7.49 -9.76 2.11
C ASP A 21 6.45 -9.33 3.15
N PHE A 22 5.18 -9.46 2.77
CA PHE A 22 4.02 -9.08 3.57
C PHE A 22 3.16 -10.28 3.92
N SER A 23 2.47 -10.21 5.07
CA SER A 23 1.39 -11.12 5.43
C SER A 23 0.31 -10.37 6.18
N PHE A 24 -0.93 -10.45 5.71
CA PHE A 24 -2.08 -9.77 6.32
C PHE A 24 -3.22 -10.72 6.69
N SER A 25 -3.16 -12.00 6.30
CA SER A 25 -4.21 -12.99 6.56
C SER A 25 -4.48 -13.15 8.06
N GLY A 26 -3.42 -13.15 8.88
CA GLY A 26 -3.54 -13.22 10.34
C GLY A 26 -4.30 -12.04 10.96
N LEU A 27 -4.30 -10.86 10.32
CA LEU A 27 -5.04 -9.70 10.83
C LEU A 27 -6.56 -9.88 10.70
N LYS A 28 -7.03 -10.60 9.69
CA LYS A 28 -8.45 -10.95 9.56
C LYS A 28 -8.91 -11.81 10.74
N THR A 29 -8.14 -12.86 11.06
CA THR A 29 -8.46 -13.75 12.18
C THR A 29 -8.40 -12.99 13.51
N PHE A 30 -7.40 -12.14 13.70
CA PHE A 30 -7.30 -11.30 14.88
C PHE A 30 -8.49 -10.35 15.02
N ALA A 31 -8.91 -9.70 13.91
CA ALA A 31 -10.09 -8.84 13.89
C ALA A 31 -11.36 -9.61 14.25
N ALA A 32 -11.60 -10.76 13.63
CA ALA A 32 -12.78 -11.58 13.87
C ALA A 32 -12.88 -12.01 15.35
N ASN A 33 -11.77 -12.45 15.94
CA ASN A 33 -11.72 -12.81 17.36
C ASN A 33 -11.96 -11.60 18.27
N THR A 34 -11.35 -10.45 17.94
CA THR A 34 -11.53 -9.22 18.72
C THR A 34 -12.99 -8.77 18.69
N ILE A 35 -13.65 -8.83 17.53
CA ILE A 35 -15.08 -8.51 17.40
C ILE A 35 -15.92 -9.46 18.25
N HIS A 36 -15.64 -10.78 18.20
CA HIS A 36 -16.42 -11.76 18.95
C HIS A 36 -16.27 -11.66 20.48
N GLN A 37 -15.15 -11.13 20.96
CA GLN A 37 -14.81 -11.04 22.39
C GLN A 37 -15.24 -9.73 23.05
N ASN A 38 -15.78 -8.78 22.30
CA ASN A 38 -16.17 -7.46 22.83
C ASN A 38 -17.64 -7.17 22.51
N ASP A 39 -18.17 -6.09 23.08
CA ASP A 39 -19.53 -5.64 22.79
C ASP A 39 -19.68 -5.16 21.33
N ASP A 40 -20.93 -5.11 20.86
CA ASP A 40 -21.27 -4.73 19.48
C ASP A 40 -21.52 -3.22 19.32
N SER A 41 -21.07 -2.38 20.26
CA SER A 41 -21.28 -0.93 20.17
C SER A 41 -20.51 -0.31 19.00
N ASP A 42 -21.04 0.78 18.46
CA ASP A 42 -20.40 1.52 17.36
C ASP A 42 -19.00 2.02 17.75
N GLN A 43 -18.79 2.39 19.02
CA GLN A 43 -17.49 2.82 19.51
C GLN A 43 -16.48 1.67 19.51
N THR A 44 -16.87 0.49 20.01
CA THR A 44 -16.01 -0.70 20.00
C THR A 44 -15.64 -1.10 18.57
N LYS A 45 -16.60 -1.07 17.63
CA LYS A 45 -16.34 -1.30 16.20
C LYS A 45 -15.34 -0.29 15.62
N ALA A 46 -15.50 0.99 15.94
CA ALA A 46 -14.59 2.05 15.50
C ALA A 46 -13.17 1.86 16.06
N ASP A 47 -13.04 1.47 17.32
CA ASP A 47 -11.76 1.24 17.98
C ASP A 47 -11.03 0.03 17.37
N ILE A 48 -11.75 -1.05 17.08
CA ILE A 48 -11.21 -2.22 16.36
C ILE A 48 -10.76 -1.82 14.95
N ALA A 49 -11.59 -1.08 14.20
CA ALA A 49 -11.26 -0.61 12.87
C ALA A 49 -10.01 0.29 12.87
N ARG A 50 -9.88 1.18 13.85
CA ARG A 50 -8.70 2.04 14.01
C ARG A 50 -7.46 1.22 14.34
N ALA A 51 -7.56 0.25 15.25
CA ALA A 51 -6.42 -0.60 15.60
C ALA A 51 -5.94 -1.47 14.43
N PHE A 52 -6.88 -1.94 13.60
CA PHE A 52 -6.58 -2.64 12.34
C PHE A 52 -5.90 -1.72 11.33
N GLU A 53 -6.44 -0.52 11.07
CA GLU A 53 -5.83 0.47 10.17
C GLU A 53 -4.40 0.81 10.62
N ASP A 54 -4.22 1.13 11.90
CA ASP A 54 -2.91 1.42 12.47
C ASP A 54 -1.92 0.26 12.22
N ALA A 55 -2.36 -1.00 12.32
CA ALA A 55 -1.51 -2.16 12.09
C ALA A 55 -1.09 -2.37 10.64
N VAL A 56 -2.04 -2.22 9.72
CA VAL A 56 -1.77 -2.29 8.28
C VAL A 56 -0.81 -1.17 7.88
N VAL A 57 -1.12 0.07 8.28
CA VAL A 57 -0.31 1.25 7.96
C VAL A 57 1.11 1.13 8.53
N ASP A 58 1.25 0.75 9.80
CA ASP A 58 2.57 0.59 10.40
C ASP A 58 3.41 -0.48 9.69
N THR A 59 2.78 -1.60 9.32
CA THR A 59 3.46 -2.67 8.58
C THR A 59 3.96 -2.17 7.22
N LEU A 60 3.12 -1.43 6.48
CA LEU A 60 3.49 -0.83 5.19
C LEU A 60 4.64 0.18 5.35
N VAL A 61 4.55 1.08 6.32
CA VAL A 61 5.59 2.09 6.59
C VAL A 61 6.94 1.44 6.93
N ILE A 62 6.94 0.41 7.79
CA ILE A 62 8.16 -0.33 8.15
C ILE A 62 8.80 -0.97 6.90
N LYS A 63 8.00 -1.61 6.06
CA LYS A 63 8.48 -2.32 4.86
C LYS A 63 8.98 -1.34 3.79
N CYS A 64 8.27 -0.23 3.55
CA CYS A 64 8.73 0.82 2.64
C CYS A 64 10.03 1.47 3.14
N LYS A 65 10.16 1.76 4.44
CA LYS A 65 11.40 2.27 5.02
C LYS A 65 12.58 1.31 4.75
N ARG A 66 12.40 0.01 5.01
CA ARG A 66 13.43 -1.00 4.73
C ARG A 66 13.82 -1.06 3.25
N ALA A 67 12.84 -0.97 2.35
CA ALA A 67 13.11 -0.97 0.91
C ALA A 67 13.91 0.27 0.48
N LEU A 68 13.62 1.44 1.04
CA LEU A 68 14.37 2.67 0.78
C LEU A 68 15.80 2.59 1.33
N GLU A 69 15.98 2.01 2.52
CA GLU A 69 17.31 1.76 3.10
C GLU A 69 18.13 0.79 2.23
N GLN A 70 17.52 -0.29 1.71
CA GLN A 70 18.20 -1.26 0.86
C GLN A 70 18.57 -0.72 -0.53
N THR A 71 17.74 0.16 -1.09
CA THR A 71 17.94 0.70 -2.45
C THR A 71 18.72 2.03 -2.46
N GLY A 72 18.80 2.72 -1.32
CA GLY A 72 19.35 4.07 -1.23
C GLY A 72 18.47 5.15 -1.86
N PHE A 73 17.28 4.81 -2.35
CA PHE A 73 16.39 5.78 -2.98
C PHE A 73 15.78 6.76 -1.98
N LYS A 74 15.49 7.97 -2.47
CA LYS A 74 14.84 9.06 -1.71
C LYS A 74 13.41 9.34 -2.15
N ARG A 75 12.91 8.61 -3.15
CA ARG A 75 11.57 8.78 -3.72
C ARG A 75 10.79 7.49 -3.52
N LEU A 76 9.59 7.60 -2.96
CA LEU A 76 8.65 6.51 -2.82
C LEU A 76 7.39 6.82 -3.64
N VAL A 77 6.96 5.90 -4.49
CA VAL A 77 5.68 6.01 -5.20
C VAL A 77 4.71 5.03 -4.54
N MET A 78 3.53 5.51 -4.13
CA MET A 78 2.43 4.62 -3.72
C MET A 78 1.30 4.70 -4.74
N ALA A 79 0.85 3.53 -5.21
CA ALA A 79 -0.23 3.38 -6.18
C ALA A 79 -1.19 2.26 -5.73
N GLY A 80 -2.32 2.12 -6.44
CA GLY A 80 -3.40 1.18 -6.10
C GLY A 80 -4.36 1.74 -5.07
N GLY A 81 -5.54 1.12 -4.92
CA GLY A 81 -6.65 1.69 -4.14
C GLY A 81 -6.33 2.03 -2.68
N VAL A 82 -5.53 1.19 -2.01
CA VAL A 82 -5.12 1.42 -0.60
C VAL A 82 -4.28 2.70 -0.44
N SER A 83 -3.62 3.18 -1.50
CA SER A 83 -2.86 4.44 -1.48
C SER A 83 -3.75 5.68 -1.27
N ALA A 84 -5.08 5.57 -1.39
CA ALA A 84 -6.02 6.64 -1.05
C ALA A 84 -6.26 6.80 0.46
N ASN A 85 -5.82 5.84 1.30
CA ASN A 85 -5.99 5.90 2.76
C ASN A 85 -5.24 7.11 3.36
N ARG A 86 -5.95 7.94 4.14
CA ARG A 86 -5.42 9.19 4.70
C ARG A 86 -4.33 8.93 5.73
N THR A 87 -4.57 8.01 6.67
CA THR A 87 -3.61 7.62 7.71
C THR A 87 -2.30 7.12 7.08
N LEU A 88 -2.38 6.31 6.02
CA LEU A 88 -1.20 5.83 5.28
C LEU A 88 -0.40 6.98 4.66
N ARG A 89 -1.06 7.90 3.95
CA ARG A 89 -0.41 9.06 3.31
C ARG A 89 0.30 9.94 4.34
N GLU A 90 -0.38 10.27 5.44
CA GLU A 90 0.17 11.08 6.52
C GLU A 90 1.39 10.42 7.17
N ARG A 91 1.28 9.15 7.55
CA ARG A 91 2.35 8.40 8.22
C ARG A 91 3.56 8.21 7.33
N MET A 92 3.35 7.94 6.04
CA MET A 92 4.43 7.79 5.08
C MET A 92 5.14 9.12 4.82
N ALA A 93 4.40 10.23 4.66
CA ALA A 93 4.97 11.56 4.48
C ALA A 93 5.84 11.97 5.68
N GLN A 94 5.33 11.78 6.91
CA GLN A 94 6.11 12.05 8.13
C GLN A 94 7.36 11.18 8.23
N THR A 95 7.28 9.91 7.82
CA THR A 95 8.43 8.99 7.85
C THR A 95 9.49 9.41 6.84
N LEU A 96 9.09 9.75 5.61
CA LEU A 96 10.01 10.16 4.55
C LEU A 96 10.65 11.51 4.79
N GLN A 97 9.91 12.47 5.37
CA GLN A 97 10.47 13.76 5.76
C GLN A 97 11.67 13.57 6.70
N LYS A 98 11.58 12.65 7.68
CA LYS A 98 12.69 12.31 8.59
C LYS A 98 13.87 11.63 7.90
N LEU A 99 13.63 10.95 6.78
CA LEU A 99 14.66 10.25 5.99
C LEU A 99 15.26 11.14 4.87
N GLY A 100 14.80 12.40 4.76
CA GLY A 100 15.18 13.30 3.67
C GLY A 100 14.68 12.82 2.30
N GLY A 101 13.52 12.18 2.26
CA GLY A 101 12.88 11.69 1.04
C GLY A 101 11.48 12.24 0.86
N GLU A 102 10.85 11.86 -0.25
CA GLU A 102 9.53 12.34 -0.67
C GLU A 102 8.65 11.19 -1.16
N ALA A 103 7.35 11.26 -0.84
CA ALA A 103 6.36 10.33 -1.37
C ALA A 103 5.49 10.97 -2.44
N PHE A 104 5.22 10.19 -3.48
CA PHE A 104 4.38 10.57 -4.61
C PHE A 104 3.13 9.71 -4.65
N TYR A 105 1.99 10.37 -4.89
CA TYR A 105 0.67 9.76 -4.93
C TYR A 105 -0.08 10.24 -6.15
N ALA A 106 -0.95 9.38 -6.68
CA ALA A 106 -2.00 9.85 -7.57
C ALA A 106 -3.08 10.62 -6.76
N ARG A 107 -3.84 11.46 -7.47
CA ARG A 107 -5.11 11.98 -6.96
C ARG A 107 -6.02 10.82 -6.53
N PRO A 108 -6.85 10.96 -5.49
CA PRO A 108 -7.70 9.86 -4.99
C PRO A 108 -8.53 9.17 -6.08
N GLU A 109 -9.14 9.92 -6.99
CA GLU A 109 -9.94 9.37 -8.10
C GLU A 109 -9.11 8.60 -9.15
N LEU A 110 -7.78 8.73 -9.12
CA LEU A 110 -6.84 8.01 -9.99
C LEU A 110 -6.13 6.85 -9.27
N CYS A 111 -6.41 6.62 -7.98
CA CYS A 111 -5.77 5.55 -7.21
C CYS A 111 -6.39 4.17 -7.46
N THR A 112 -7.70 4.12 -7.73
CA THR A 112 -8.43 2.90 -8.07
C THR A 112 -8.39 2.63 -9.58
N ASP A 113 -8.74 1.42 -10.01
CA ASP A 113 -8.71 1.03 -11.42
C ASP A 113 -9.53 1.98 -12.29
N ASN A 114 -8.88 2.55 -13.31
CA ASN A 114 -9.49 3.52 -14.21
C ASN A 114 -8.86 3.46 -15.62
N GLY A 115 -9.57 3.95 -16.63
CA GLY A 115 -9.07 3.98 -18.01
C GLY A 115 -7.93 4.97 -18.25
N ALA A 116 -7.79 6.00 -17.42
CA ALA A 116 -6.78 7.04 -17.60
C ALA A 116 -5.36 6.50 -17.40
N MET A 117 -5.15 5.64 -16.40
CA MET A 117 -3.84 5.00 -16.17
C MET A 117 -3.45 4.06 -17.33
N ILE A 118 -4.43 3.38 -17.94
CA ILE A 118 -4.21 2.49 -19.08
C ILE A 118 -3.87 3.30 -20.33
N ALA A 119 -4.59 4.40 -20.59
CA ALA A 119 -4.27 5.29 -21.69
C ALA A 119 -2.86 5.88 -21.57
N LEU A 120 -2.46 6.32 -20.37
CA LEU A 120 -1.12 6.84 -20.10
C LEU A 120 -0.04 5.77 -20.29
N ALA A 121 -0.22 4.59 -19.68
CA ALA A 121 0.75 3.49 -19.79
C ALA A 121 0.88 2.99 -21.24
N GLY A 122 -0.23 2.89 -21.97
CA GLY A 122 -0.26 2.55 -23.39
C GLY A 122 0.50 3.57 -24.24
N MET A 123 0.29 4.87 -24.02
CA MET A 123 1.04 5.93 -24.69
C MET A 123 2.54 5.86 -24.41
N ILE A 124 2.94 5.66 -23.15
CA ILE A 124 4.35 5.51 -22.76
C ILE A 124 4.99 4.31 -23.47
N ARG A 125 4.32 3.14 -23.46
CA ARG A 125 4.79 1.92 -24.12
C ARG A 125 4.85 2.07 -25.64
N PHE A 126 3.86 2.72 -26.24
CA PHE A 126 3.83 3.01 -27.67
C PHE A 126 4.96 3.96 -28.08
N LYS A 127 5.27 4.98 -27.28
CA LYS A 127 6.44 5.84 -27.52
C LYS A 127 7.76 5.08 -27.39
N GLY A 128 7.85 4.13 -26.45
CA GLY A 128 8.98 3.20 -26.32
C GLY A 128 8.99 2.05 -27.34
N GLY A 129 8.41 2.24 -28.53
CA GLY A 129 8.49 1.27 -29.64
C GLY A 129 7.56 0.05 -29.55
N MET A 130 6.85 -0.17 -28.45
CA MET A 130 5.98 -1.34 -28.31
C MET A 130 4.77 -1.27 -29.24
N ARG A 131 4.52 -2.34 -29.98
CA ARG A 131 3.36 -2.54 -30.87
C ARG A 131 2.79 -3.93 -30.62
N SER A 132 1.51 -4.09 -30.95
CA SER A 132 0.83 -5.38 -30.93
C SER A 132 0.26 -5.67 -32.31
N GLU A 133 0.29 -6.93 -32.71
CA GLU A 133 -0.44 -7.41 -33.88
C GLU A 133 -1.95 -7.32 -33.66
N LEU A 134 -2.74 -7.52 -34.72
CA LEU A 134 -4.21 -7.53 -34.63
C LEU A 134 -4.78 -8.70 -33.81
N GLY A 135 -3.97 -9.74 -33.56
CA GLY A 135 -4.35 -10.87 -32.71
C GLY A 135 -4.53 -10.44 -31.25
N VAL A 136 -5.67 -10.82 -30.64
CA VAL A 136 -5.96 -10.49 -29.24
C VAL A 136 -5.39 -11.56 -28.33
N THR A 137 -4.38 -11.20 -27.53
CA THR A 137 -3.81 -12.07 -26.50
C THR A 137 -4.05 -11.46 -25.12
N VAL A 138 -4.51 -12.29 -24.18
CA VAL A 138 -4.74 -11.89 -22.78
C VAL A 138 -3.90 -12.77 -21.86
N ARG A 139 -3.33 -12.17 -20.80
CA ARG A 139 -2.55 -12.87 -19.77
C ARG A 139 -3.18 -12.63 -18.39
N PRO A 140 -4.02 -13.54 -17.88
CA PRO A 140 -4.67 -13.39 -16.57
C PRO A 140 -3.69 -13.31 -15.40
N ARG A 141 -2.52 -13.96 -15.55
CA ARG A 141 -1.38 -13.84 -14.65
C ARG A 141 -0.20 -13.29 -15.43
N TRP A 142 0.10 -12.03 -15.19
CA TRP A 142 1.20 -11.34 -15.86
C TRP A 142 2.08 -10.64 -14.81
N PRO A 143 3.20 -11.25 -14.44
CA PRO A 143 4.14 -10.63 -13.51
C PRO A 143 4.72 -9.33 -14.06
N LEU A 144 4.70 -8.27 -13.25
CA LEU A 144 5.20 -6.95 -13.66
C LEU A 144 6.68 -6.97 -14.07
N ALA A 145 7.49 -7.81 -13.43
CA ALA A 145 8.92 -7.94 -13.68
C ALA A 145 9.26 -8.59 -15.04
N GLU A 146 8.29 -9.23 -15.71
CA GLU A 146 8.49 -9.78 -17.05
C GLU A 146 8.33 -8.75 -18.16
N LEU A 147 7.89 -7.52 -17.84
CA LEU A 147 7.75 -6.49 -18.85
C LEU A 147 9.14 -6.07 -19.36
N PRO A 148 9.31 -5.90 -20.69
CA PRO A 148 10.57 -5.40 -21.22
C PRO A 148 10.86 -3.99 -20.68
N PRO A 149 12.13 -3.59 -20.59
CA PRO A 149 12.48 -2.21 -20.28
C PRO A 149 11.88 -1.27 -21.33
N LEU A 150 11.67 -0.01 -20.95
CA LEU A 150 11.39 1.05 -21.91
C LEU A 150 12.73 1.57 -22.43
N ASP A 151 12.86 1.69 -23.75
CA ASP A 151 13.99 2.42 -24.33
C ASP A 151 13.92 3.89 -23.88
N LYS A 152 15.05 4.43 -23.44
CA LYS A 152 15.16 5.81 -22.94
C LYS A 152 15.17 6.83 -24.07
#